data_AF-A0A242NRQ6-F1
#
_entry.id   AF-A0A242NRQ6-F1
#
_cell.length_a   1.000
_cell.length_b   1.000
_cell.length_c   1.000
_cell.angle_alpha   90.00
_cell.angle_beta   90.00
_cell.angle_gamma   90.00
#
_symmetry.space_group_name_H-M   'P 1'
#
loop_
_entity.id
_entity.type
_entity.pdbx_description
1 polymer ?
#
loop_
_entity_poly.entity_id
_entity_poly.type
_entity_poly.pdbx_seq_one_letter_code
_entity_poly.pdbx_strand_id
1 'polypeptide(L)'
;MQRITRVIFDQSESDKISLLKEYNSLLALLKNNLTERTFSILAQPKIIDNNQYIGWYSNLEGQPILLDDIESEEYKKQIEKKLNTRINDLELVIKSMSFTSEEQALISAWLPRIKNSGNTIYVINDDPVIVNSFKAPILPEPTAIPPTSKSFWRWWYFLLLVLFLIILIGLVWYFFCPYGKEKVSDTLPIISQNTEKKEVESTPVVEQPNALEPKTEPVTEVKNCITKEELTNNKSASKMVMIFDNSASMTLTLMESQASIDKYLKSDFYSMTEKEAEAYERKMTRLPNRLSSSKEVALTSIDKIQQNIDISLVTLTSCPAAQTTSFYPYEDREKLKSKIKRLQPLEYNSATPLYSGVKQASKMLDGINRDDYILIISDGEDNCTKSNICTLANEIATEQPRLKINIVDIAGQHKIDCVAKSTGGNVYIAQNPTELINQMSNAVSDMNISKPICK
;
A
#
# COMPACT_ATOMS: atom_id res chain seq x y z
N MET A 1 -12.76 -12.47 -17.20
CA MET A 1 -12.62 -11.14 -16.56
C MET A 1 -11.61 -11.24 -15.43
N GLN A 2 -10.50 -10.53 -15.52
CA GLN A 2 -9.51 -10.47 -14.44
C GLN A 2 -9.69 -9.20 -13.59
N ARG A 3 -9.31 -9.27 -12.32
CA ARG A 3 -9.32 -8.13 -11.41
C ARG A 3 -8.05 -7.31 -11.61
N ILE A 4 -8.21 -6.03 -11.92
CA ILE A 4 -7.14 -5.06 -12.14
C ILE A 4 -6.63 -4.51 -10.80
N THR A 5 -7.56 -4.04 -9.96
CA THR A 5 -7.26 -3.40 -8.68
C THR A 5 -8.47 -3.45 -7.75
N ARG A 6 -8.30 -3.11 -6.47
CA ARG A 6 -9.39 -2.90 -5.51
C ARG A 6 -9.22 -1.56 -4.82
N VAL A 7 -10.32 -0.84 -4.63
CA VAL A 7 -10.35 0.45 -3.92
C VAL A 7 -11.33 0.34 -2.76
N ILE A 8 -10.98 0.93 -1.62
CA ILE A 8 -11.85 0.98 -0.43
C ILE A 8 -13.16 1.68 -0.82
N PHE A 9 -14.28 1.07 -0.43
CA PHE A 9 -15.61 1.58 -0.67
C PHE A 9 -16.32 1.77 0.67
N ASP A 10 -16.48 3.03 1.06
CA ASP A 10 -17.23 3.39 2.26
C ASP A 10 -18.72 3.53 1.90
N GLN A 11 -19.56 2.64 2.46
CA GLN A 11 -21.00 2.68 2.25
C GLN A 11 -21.71 3.85 2.97
N SER A 12 -21.03 4.51 3.92
CA SER A 12 -21.60 5.67 4.60
C SER A 12 -21.65 6.91 3.70
N GLU A 13 -20.90 6.91 2.60
CA GLU A 13 -20.95 7.94 1.57
C GLU A 13 -22.05 7.63 0.52
N SER A 14 -23.27 8.08 0.79
CA SER A 14 -24.44 7.90 -0.10
C SER A 14 -24.17 8.28 -1.57
N ASP A 15 -23.35 9.31 -1.77
CA ASP A 15 -23.04 9.87 -3.08
C ASP A 15 -22.21 8.89 -3.92
N LYS A 16 -21.25 8.18 -3.31
CA LYS A 16 -20.45 7.16 -4.01
C LYS A 16 -21.29 5.96 -4.41
N ILE A 17 -22.27 5.57 -3.61
CA ILE A 17 -23.23 4.50 -3.96
C ILE A 17 -24.07 4.92 -5.17
N SER A 18 -24.55 6.16 -5.21
CA SER A 18 -25.30 6.68 -6.37
C SER A 18 -24.44 6.68 -7.63
N LEU A 19 -23.22 7.22 -7.54
CA LEU A 19 -22.28 7.27 -8.66
C LEU A 19 -21.91 5.88 -9.17
N LEU A 20 -21.73 4.91 -8.28
CA LEU A 20 -21.47 3.51 -8.67
C LEU A 20 -22.66 2.91 -9.43
N LYS A 21 -23.90 3.18 -8.99
CA LYS A 21 -25.11 2.72 -9.69
C LYS A 21 -25.23 3.37 -11.06
N GLU A 22 -25.07 4.69 -11.14
CA GLU A 22 -25.10 5.44 -12.40
C GLU A 22 -24.03 4.95 -13.38
N TYR A 23 -22.81 4.70 -12.89
CA TYR A 23 -21.73 4.18 -13.72
C TYR A 23 -22.02 2.77 -14.23
N ASN A 24 -22.59 1.89 -13.40
CA ASN A 24 -23.03 0.56 -13.86
C ASN A 24 -24.15 0.65 -14.91
N SER A 25 -25.10 1.57 -14.76
CA SER A 25 -26.13 1.85 -15.77
C SER A 25 -25.50 2.35 -17.08
N LEU A 26 -24.52 3.24 -17.00
CA LEU A 26 -23.75 3.71 -18.16
C LEU A 26 -23.02 2.55 -18.84
N LEU A 27 -22.33 1.70 -18.08
CA LEU A 27 -21.63 0.54 -18.65
C LEU A 27 -22.59 -0.43 -19.33
N ALA A 28 -23.76 -0.69 -18.74
CA ALA A 28 -24.78 -1.54 -19.36
C ALA A 28 -25.30 -0.94 -20.68
N LEU A 29 -25.57 0.36 -20.70
CA LEU A 29 -25.98 1.11 -21.89
C LEU A 29 -24.90 1.04 -22.98
N LEU A 30 -23.66 1.35 -22.64
CA LEU A 30 -22.55 1.37 -23.59
C LEU A 30 -22.19 -0.03 -24.09
N LYS A 31 -22.24 -1.06 -23.25
CA LYS A 31 -21.89 -2.44 -23.63
C LYS A 31 -22.72 -2.97 -24.79
N ASN A 32 -24.00 -2.64 -24.84
CA ASN A 32 -24.90 -3.11 -25.91
C ASN A 32 -24.69 -2.38 -27.23
N ASN A 33 -24.07 -1.20 -27.20
CA ASN A 33 -23.94 -0.32 -28.36
C ASN A 33 -22.51 -0.23 -28.89
N LEU A 34 -21.50 -0.48 -28.05
CA LEU A 34 -20.09 -0.39 -28.42
C LEU A 34 -19.50 -1.74 -28.82
N THR A 35 -18.46 -1.72 -29.67
CA THR A 35 -17.64 -2.91 -29.91
C THR A 35 -16.85 -3.29 -28.65
N GLU A 36 -16.52 -4.57 -28.50
CA GLU A 36 -15.69 -5.04 -27.37
C GLU A 36 -14.37 -4.28 -27.25
N ARG A 37 -13.78 -3.95 -28.41
CA ARG A 37 -12.52 -3.22 -28.51
C ARG A 37 -12.63 -1.77 -27.99
N THR A 38 -13.78 -1.12 -28.14
CA THR A 38 -14.03 0.23 -27.64
C THR A 38 -14.46 0.20 -26.18
N PHE A 39 -15.25 -0.81 -25.81
CA PHE A 39 -15.75 -0.97 -24.45
C PHE A 39 -14.65 -1.39 -23.46
N SER A 40 -13.63 -2.13 -23.91
CA SER A 40 -12.54 -2.64 -23.05
C SER A 40 -11.70 -1.56 -22.37
N ILE A 41 -11.78 -0.31 -22.84
CA ILE A 41 -11.14 0.85 -22.21
C ILE A 41 -11.76 1.19 -20.84
N LEU A 42 -12.99 0.74 -20.56
CA LEU A 42 -13.70 1.03 -19.32
C LEU A 42 -13.60 -0.17 -18.37
N ALA A 43 -13.00 0.04 -17.19
CA ALA A 43 -13.00 -0.98 -16.15
C ALA A 43 -14.41 -1.16 -15.56
N GLN A 44 -14.75 -2.40 -15.23
CA GLN A 44 -16.05 -2.75 -14.66
C GLN A 44 -15.94 -2.89 -13.14
N PRO A 45 -16.66 -2.10 -12.35
CA PRO A 45 -16.61 -2.18 -10.90
C PRO A 45 -17.55 -3.27 -10.39
N LYS A 46 -17.11 -3.99 -9.37
CA LYS A 46 -17.96 -4.92 -8.60
C LYS A 46 -17.69 -4.72 -7.12
N ILE A 47 -18.77 -4.66 -6.35
CA ILE A 47 -18.67 -4.65 -4.90
C ILE A 47 -18.21 -6.04 -4.44
N ILE A 48 -17.15 -6.08 -3.65
CA ILE A 48 -16.56 -7.32 -3.12
C ILE A 48 -16.35 -7.21 -1.61
N ASP A 49 -15.97 -8.33 -0.99
CA ASP A 49 -15.52 -8.39 0.41
C ASP A 49 -16.53 -7.74 1.37
N ASN A 50 -17.76 -8.28 1.42
CA ASN A 50 -18.87 -7.79 2.27
C ASN A 50 -19.17 -6.29 2.12
N ASN A 51 -19.09 -5.81 0.89
CA ASN A 51 -19.35 -4.42 0.52
C ASN A 51 -18.33 -3.39 0.99
N GLN A 52 -17.12 -3.81 1.36
CA GLN A 52 -16.07 -2.91 1.83
C GLN A 52 -15.17 -2.39 0.72
N TYR A 53 -15.21 -3.00 -0.48
CA TYR A 53 -14.35 -2.64 -1.59
C TYR A 53 -15.10 -2.65 -2.92
N ILE A 54 -14.63 -1.81 -3.84
CA ILE A 54 -14.90 -1.95 -5.27
C ILE A 54 -13.69 -2.62 -5.90
N GLY A 55 -13.88 -3.84 -6.40
CA GLY A 55 -12.96 -4.50 -7.31
C GLY A 55 -13.21 -4.01 -8.74
N TRP A 56 -12.16 -3.60 -9.43
CA TRP A 56 -12.20 -3.20 -10.83
C TRP A 56 -11.74 -4.33 -11.72
N TYR A 57 -12.48 -4.62 -12.80
CA TYR A 57 -12.25 -5.78 -13.65
C TYR A 57 -12.14 -5.38 -15.13
N SER A 58 -11.34 -6.12 -15.89
CA SER A 58 -11.25 -6.02 -17.35
C SER A 58 -11.48 -7.37 -18.02
N ASN A 59 -11.92 -7.34 -19.27
CA ASN A 59 -11.96 -8.51 -20.16
C ASN A 59 -10.59 -8.81 -20.79
N LEU A 60 -9.68 -7.83 -20.81
CA LEU A 60 -8.32 -8.02 -21.30
C LEU A 60 -7.58 -8.99 -20.37
N GLU A 61 -6.78 -9.89 -20.94
CA GLU A 61 -5.92 -10.82 -20.22
C GLU A 61 -4.48 -10.31 -20.20
N GLY A 62 -3.73 -10.57 -19.14
CA GLY A 62 -2.34 -10.09 -18.98
C GLY A 62 -2.13 -9.35 -17.67
N GLN A 63 -0.88 -9.11 -17.28
CA GLN A 63 -0.60 -8.45 -16.00
C GLN A 63 -0.94 -6.94 -16.09
N PRO A 64 -1.80 -6.41 -15.19
CA PRO A 64 -2.09 -4.98 -15.14
C PRO A 64 -0.90 -4.21 -14.53
N ILE A 65 -0.46 -3.18 -15.23
CA ILE A 65 0.61 -2.27 -14.80
C ILE A 65 0.04 -0.85 -14.74
N LEU A 66 0.35 -0.07 -13.71
CA LEU A 66 -0.06 1.33 -13.66
C LEU A 66 0.69 2.14 -14.71
N LEU A 67 -0.01 3.00 -15.45
CA LEU A 67 0.60 3.85 -16.48
C LEU A 67 1.72 4.74 -15.89
N ASP A 68 1.58 5.15 -14.63
CA ASP A 68 2.58 5.96 -13.92
C ASP A 68 3.81 5.18 -13.44
N ASP A 69 3.72 3.86 -13.37
CA ASP A 69 4.83 2.99 -12.97
C ASP A 69 5.70 2.55 -14.17
N ILE A 70 5.34 2.96 -15.39
CA ILE A 70 6.09 2.66 -16.61
C ILE A 70 7.31 3.58 -16.72
N GLU A 71 8.51 3.00 -16.70
CA GLU A 71 9.78 3.75 -16.78
C GLU A 71 10.07 4.34 -18.17
N SER A 72 9.61 3.68 -19.24
CA SER A 72 9.86 4.13 -20.61
C SER A 72 8.90 5.26 -21.01
N GLU A 73 9.42 6.49 -21.05
CA GLU A 73 8.69 7.69 -21.48
C GLU A 73 8.12 7.58 -22.91
N GLU A 74 8.83 6.90 -23.82
CA GLU A 74 8.34 6.69 -25.18
C GLU A 74 7.14 5.76 -25.19
N TYR A 75 7.21 4.64 -24.47
CA TYR A 75 6.12 3.70 -24.33
C TYR A 75 4.92 4.34 -23.61
N LYS A 76 5.16 5.11 -22.54
CA LYS A 76 4.12 5.86 -21.83
C LYS A 76 3.36 6.80 -22.77
N LYS A 77 4.06 7.60 -23.58
CA LYS A 77 3.45 8.48 -24.58
C LYS A 77 2.66 7.72 -25.65
N GLN A 78 3.14 6.54 -26.07
CA GLN A 78 2.40 5.69 -27.01
C GLN A 78 1.07 5.22 -26.40
N ILE A 79 1.07 4.78 -25.15
CA ILE A 79 -0.15 4.36 -24.43
C ILE A 79 -1.08 5.55 -24.20
N GLU A 80 -0.59 6.72 -23.81
CA GLU A 80 -1.40 7.94 -23.64
C GLU A 80 -2.04 8.38 -24.96
N LYS A 81 -1.28 8.32 -26.07
CA LYS A 81 -1.82 8.60 -27.40
C LYS A 81 -2.91 7.59 -27.75
N LYS A 82 -2.67 6.30 -27.51
CA LYS A 82 -3.66 5.24 -27.72
C LYS A 82 -4.92 5.49 -26.87
N LEU A 83 -4.77 5.81 -25.59
CA LEU A 83 -5.86 6.17 -24.67
C LEU A 83 -6.70 7.32 -25.23
N ASN A 84 -6.06 8.42 -25.62
CA ASN A 84 -6.75 9.59 -26.19
C ASN A 84 -7.50 9.24 -27.48
N THR A 85 -6.90 8.46 -28.37
CA THR A 85 -7.59 7.96 -29.58
C THR A 85 -8.82 7.15 -29.21
N ARG A 86 -8.72 6.22 -28.26
CA ARG A 86 -9.84 5.37 -27.84
C ARG A 86 -10.98 6.16 -27.19
N ILE A 87 -10.66 7.20 -26.41
CA ILE A 87 -11.66 8.11 -25.82
C ILE A 87 -12.37 8.91 -26.93
N ASN A 88 -11.63 9.40 -27.93
CA ASN A 88 -12.22 10.10 -29.07
C ASN A 88 -13.11 9.17 -29.90
N ASP A 89 -12.69 7.92 -30.12
CA ASP A 89 -13.51 6.91 -30.81
C ASP A 89 -14.82 6.65 -30.04
N LEU A 90 -14.74 6.50 -28.71
CA LEU A 90 -15.91 6.35 -27.84
C LEU A 90 -16.90 7.52 -28.02
N GLU A 91 -16.40 8.76 -28.04
CA GLU A 91 -17.24 9.94 -28.26
C GLU A 91 -17.89 10.01 -29.63
N LEU A 92 -17.12 9.68 -30.67
CA LEU A 92 -17.63 9.69 -32.04
C LEU A 92 -18.75 8.66 -32.19
N VAL A 93 -18.55 7.46 -31.64
CA VAL A 93 -19.56 6.41 -31.66
C VAL A 93 -20.80 6.84 -30.88
N ILE A 94 -20.64 7.38 -29.67
CA ILE A 94 -21.75 7.93 -28.87
C ILE A 94 -22.50 9.04 -29.62
N LYS A 95 -21.81 9.97 -30.28
CA LYS A 95 -22.45 11.06 -31.05
C LYS A 95 -23.23 10.57 -32.27
N SER A 96 -22.82 9.45 -32.85
CA SER A 96 -23.47 8.86 -34.02
C SER A 96 -24.69 7.99 -33.69
N MET A 97 -24.92 7.71 -32.40
CA MET A 97 -26.00 6.85 -31.91
C MET A 97 -27.22 7.66 -31.47
N SER A 98 -28.39 7.04 -31.61
CA SER A 98 -29.65 7.59 -31.14
C SER A 98 -29.93 7.09 -29.72
N PHE A 99 -29.93 7.99 -28.75
CA PHE A 99 -30.27 7.70 -27.35
C PHE A 99 -31.57 8.40 -26.96
N THR A 100 -32.27 7.85 -25.96
CA THR A 100 -33.37 8.56 -25.30
C THR A 100 -32.84 9.79 -24.55
N SER A 101 -33.71 10.75 -24.24
CA SER A 101 -33.32 11.97 -23.51
C SER A 101 -32.66 11.66 -22.15
N GLU A 102 -33.08 10.59 -21.46
CA GLU A 102 -32.52 10.16 -20.18
C GLU A 102 -31.12 9.55 -20.35
N GLU A 103 -30.94 8.66 -21.32
CA GLU A 103 -29.64 8.06 -21.65
C GLU A 103 -28.63 9.12 -22.10
N GLN A 104 -29.08 10.09 -22.90
CA GLN A 104 -28.24 11.18 -23.37
C GLN A 104 -27.81 12.12 -22.22
N ALA A 105 -28.67 12.35 -21.23
CA ALA A 105 -28.32 13.07 -20.02
C ALA A 105 -27.28 12.30 -19.19
N LEU A 106 -27.45 10.99 -19.00
CA LEU A 106 -26.49 10.13 -18.29
C LEU A 106 -25.11 10.14 -18.96
N ILE A 107 -25.09 9.95 -20.29
CA ILE A 107 -23.85 10.00 -21.08
C ILE A 107 -23.17 11.36 -20.95
N SER A 108 -23.92 12.46 -21.07
CA SER A 108 -23.37 13.81 -20.99
C SER A 108 -22.79 14.14 -19.61
N ALA A 109 -23.38 13.59 -18.55
CA ALA A 109 -22.88 13.74 -17.19
C ALA A 109 -21.58 12.94 -16.94
N TRP A 110 -21.41 11.79 -17.59
CA TRP A 110 -20.30 10.88 -17.34
C TRP A 110 -19.13 11.01 -18.30
N LEU A 111 -19.34 11.51 -19.53
CA LEU A 111 -18.26 11.70 -20.50
C LEU A 111 -17.11 12.58 -19.97
N PRO A 112 -17.36 13.72 -19.28
CA PRO A 112 -16.30 14.51 -18.67
C PRO A 112 -15.58 13.76 -17.54
N ARG A 113 -16.29 12.91 -16.80
CA ARG A 113 -15.70 12.08 -15.73
C ARG A 113 -14.80 11.00 -16.28
N ILE A 114 -15.12 10.41 -17.44
CA ILE A 114 -14.26 9.43 -18.12
C ILE A 114 -12.95 10.08 -18.59
N LYS A 115 -13.04 11.32 -19.09
CA LYS A 115 -11.88 12.11 -19.55
C LYS A 115 -11.02 12.71 -18.45
N ASN A 116 -11.44 12.63 -17.19
CA ASN A 116 -10.76 13.28 -16.10
C ASN A 116 -9.34 12.69 -15.93
N SER A 117 -8.33 13.56 -15.95
CA SER A 117 -6.92 13.18 -15.72
C SER A 117 -6.67 12.62 -14.32
N GLY A 118 -7.56 12.84 -13.37
CA GLY A 118 -7.55 12.23 -12.04
C GLY A 118 -7.99 10.77 -12.00
N ASN A 119 -8.37 10.16 -13.13
CA ASN A 119 -8.63 8.72 -13.21
C ASN A 119 -7.33 7.94 -13.27
N THR A 120 -7.32 6.75 -12.66
CA THR A 120 -6.17 5.86 -12.68
C THR A 120 -6.19 5.04 -13.96
N ILE A 121 -5.07 5.00 -14.67
CA ILE A 121 -4.94 4.25 -15.93
C ILE A 121 -4.07 3.02 -15.68
N TYR A 122 -4.58 1.85 -16.04
CA TYR A 122 -3.83 0.60 -16.08
C TYR A 122 -3.58 0.19 -17.53
N VAL A 123 -2.43 -0.42 -17.78
CA VAL A 123 -2.02 -0.97 -19.07
C VAL A 123 -2.04 -2.48 -18.96
N ILE A 124 -2.77 -3.15 -19.87
CA ILE A 124 -2.87 -4.61 -19.96
C ILE A 124 -2.58 -4.98 -21.41
N ASN A 125 -1.45 -5.63 -21.67
CA ASN A 125 -0.99 -5.98 -23.03
C ASN A 125 -1.09 -4.81 -24.02
N ASP A 126 -0.45 -3.68 -23.69
CA ASP A 126 -0.46 -2.43 -24.46
C ASP A 126 -1.81 -1.73 -24.62
N ASP A 127 -2.90 -2.24 -24.05
CA ASP A 127 -4.21 -1.57 -24.08
C ASP A 127 -4.47 -0.82 -22.75
N PRO A 128 -4.82 0.47 -22.80
CA PRO A 128 -5.14 1.25 -21.62
C PRO A 128 -6.57 0.96 -21.13
N VAL A 129 -6.72 0.88 -19.81
CA VAL A 129 -7.98 0.67 -19.11
C VAL A 129 -8.15 1.73 -18.02
N ILE A 130 -9.26 2.46 -18.08
CA ILE A 130 -9.62 3.53 -17.17
C ILE A 130 -10.32 2.95 -15.94
N VAL A 131 -9.75 3.20 -14.77
CA VAL A 131 -10.38 2.99 -13.47
C VAL A 131 -10.93 4.34 -12.99
N ASN A 132 -12.25 4.47 -12.89
CA ASN A 132 -12.89 5.74 -12.59
C ASN A 132 -12.71 6.11 -11.10
N SER A 133 -12.28 7.34 -10.83
CA SER A 133 -12.06 7.84 -9.46
C SER A 133 -13.33 8.31 -8.75
N PHE A 134 -14.46 8.38 -9.47
CA PHE A 134 -15.74 8.98 -9.06
C PHE A 134 -15.68 10.46 -8.61
N LYS A 135 -14.52 11.10 -8.77
CA LYS A 135 -14.38 12.53 -8.51
C LYS A 135 -15.15 13.34 -9.55
N ALA A 136 -15.61 14.52 -9.13
CA ALA A 136 -16.15 15.49 -10.07
C ALA A 136 -15.09 15.77 -11.17
N PRO A 137 -15.53 15.96 -12.43
CA PRO A 137 -14.60 16.35 -13.49
C PRO A 137 -13.92 17.66 -13.06
N ILE A 138 -12.59 17.69 -13.12
CA ILE A 138 -11.85 18.94 -12.95
C ILE A 138 -12.14 19.75 -14.21
N LEU A 139 -13.17 20.60 -14.16
CA LEU A 139 -13.36 21.60 -15.19
C LEU A 139 -12.09 22.48 -15.18
N PRO A 140 -11.53 22.86 -16.34
CA PRO A 140 -10.57 23.95 -16.34
C PRO A 140 -11.24 25.10 -15.58
N GLU A 141 -10.58 25.60 -14.53
CA GLU A 141 -11.05 26.80 -13.83
C GLU A 141 -11.43 27.82 -14.90
N PRO A 142 -12.63 28.44 -14.83
CA PRO A 142 -12.94 29.55 -15.71
C PRO A 142 -11.78 30.51 -15.53
N THR A 143 -10.98 30.68 -16.57
CA THR A 143 -9.83 31.60 -16.57
C THR A 143 -10.31 32.87 -15.91
N ALA A 144 -9.80 33.14 -14.71
CA ALA A 144 -10.15 34.33 -13.97
C ALA A 144 -9.98 35.50 -14.94
N ILE A 145 -11.09 36.15 -15.28
CA ILE A 145 -11.06 37.34 -16.12
C ILE A 145 -10.11 38.29 -15.38
N PRO A 146 -8.96 38.68 -15.95
CA PRO A 146 -8.06 39.55 -15.25
C PRO A 146 -8.83 40.81 -14.85
N PRO A 147 -8.65 41.34 -13.62
CA PRO A 147 -9.29 42.57 -13.23
C PRO A 147 -8.96 43.62 -14.27
N THR A 148 -10.01 44.30 -14.77
CA THR A 148 -9.85 45.40 -15.72
C THR A 148 -8.86 46.39 -15.14
N SER A 149 -7.66 46.43 -15.72
CA SER A 149 -6.63 47.39 -15.34
C SER A 149 -7.12 48.78 -15.72
N LYS A 150 -7.80 49.45 -14.79
CA LYS A 150 -7.91 50.90 -14.86
C LYS A 150 -6.49 51.45 -14.79
N SER A 151 -6.16 52.32 -15.75
CA SER A 151 -4.94 53.14 -15.81
C SER A 151 -3.74 52.61 -16.60
N PHE A 152 -3.97 51.92 -17.73
CA PHE A 152 -2.91 51.75 -18.74
C PHE A 152 -2.56 53.06 -19.46
N TRP A 153 -3.48 54.04 -19.47
CA TRP A 153 -3.27 55.31 -20.18
C TRP A 153 -2.36 56.30 -19.43
N ARG A 154 -2.21 56.14 -18.11
CA ARG A 154 -1.40 57.04 -17.28
C ARG A 154 0.10 56.67 -17.30
N TRP A 155 0.41 55.40 -17.57
CA TRP A 155 1.78 54.90 -17.65
C TRP A 155 2.45 55.19 -19.00
N TRP A 156 1.65 55.30 -20.08
CA TRP A 156 2.15 55.66 -21.41
C TRP A 156 2.67 57.11 -21.47
N TYR A 157 2.08 58.04 -20.71
CA TYR A 157 2.62 59.40 -20.56
C TYR A 157 3.97 59.42 -19.83
N PHE A 158 4.17 58.57 -18.81
CA PHE A 158 5.47 58.42 -18.15
C PHE A 158 6.51 57.82 -19.09
N LEU A 159 6.15 56.82 -19.90
CA LEU A 159 7.05 56.21 -20.87
C LEU A 159 7.42 57.20 -22.00
N LEU A 160 6.45 57.98 -22.51
CA LEU A 160 6.72 59.05 -23.47
C LEU A 160 7.59 60.16 -22.88
N LEU A 161 7.39 60.53 -21.62
CA LEU A 161 8.19 61.55 -20.94
C LEU A 161 9.63 61.07 -20.69
N VAL A 162 9.83 59.80 -20.32
CA VAL A 162 11.15 59.19 -20.19
C VAL A 162 11.84 59.08 -21.56
N LEU A 163 11.10 58.67 -22.60
CA LEU A 163 11.64 58.61 -23.97
C LEU A 163 12.07 60.00 -24.46
N PHE A 164 11.26 61.03 -24.19
CA PHE A 164 11.58 62.41 -24.54
C PHE A 164 12.83 62.92 -23.81
N LEU A 165 12.97 62.58 -22.52
CA LEU A 165 14.18 62.88 -21.72
C LEU A 165 15.42 62.17 -22.27
N ILE A 166 15.32 60.91 -22.68
CA ILE A 166 16.42 60.14 -23.29
C ILE A 166 16.82 60.74 -24.64
N ILE A 167 15.86 61.19 -25.45
CA ILE A 167 16.13 61.86 -26.73
C ILE A 167 16.83 63.22 -26.51
N LEU A 168 16.40 63.99 -25.50
CA LEU A 168 17.08 65.24 -25.12
C LEU A 168 18.52 65.00 -24.65
N ILE A 169 18.73 63.98 -23.82
CA ILE A 169 20.08 63.58 -23.35
C ILE A 169 20.92 63.08 -24.53
N GLY A 170 20.35 62.31 -25.44
CA GLY A 170 21.01 61.84 -26.65
C GLY A 170 21.38 62.96 -27.62
N LEU A 171 20.53 63.99 -27.76
CA LEU A 171 20.83 65.20 -28.55
C LEU A 171 21.97 66.03 -27.95
N VAL A 172 21.99 66.16 -26.61
CA VAL A 172 23.10 66.81 -25.90
C VAL A 172 24.40 66.00 -26.05
N TRP A 173 24.32 64.67 -25.99
CA TRP A 173 25.48 63.78 -26.17
C TRP A 173 26.00 63.79 -27.62
N TYR A 174 25.09 63.87 -28.61
CA TYR A 174 25.42 63.98 -30.03
C TYR A 174 26.12 65.30 -30.38
N PHE A 175 25.79 66.40 -29.70
CA PHE A 175 26.43 67.70 -29.93
C PHE A 175 27.79 67.87 -29.21
N PHE A 176 28.10 67.07 -28.20
CA PHE A 176 29.23 67.34 -27.28
C PHE A 176 30.35 66.30 -27.21
N CYS A 177 30.42 65.26 -28.06
CA CYS A 177 31.63 64.44 -28.12
C CYS A 177 32.04 63.90 -29.51
N PRO A 178 33.34 63.97 -29.86
CA PRO A 178 33.86 63.64 -31.18
C PRO A 178 34.15 62.15 -31.37
N TYR A 179 34.07 61.74 -32.62
CA TYR A 179 34.35 60.43 -33.21
C TYR A 179 35.77 59.88 -32.96
N GLY A 180 35.86 58.55 -32.83
CA GLY A 180 37.02 57.70 -33.15
C GLY A 180 36.62 56.21 -33.08
N LYS A 181 36.21 55.58 -34.18
CA LYS A 181 36.96 54.67 -35.10
C LYS A 181 37.64 53.45 -34.44
N GLU A 182 37.04 52.26 -34.66
CA GLU A 182 37.57 51.07 -35.41
C GLU A 182 38.63 50.24 -34.65
N LYS A 183 38.78 48.89 -34.72
CA LYS A 183 38.47 47.82 -35.71
C LYS A 183 38.71 46.45 -34.99
N VAL A 184 37.89 45.39 -35.19
CA VAL A 184 38.10 44.19 -36.07
C VAL A 184 39.14 43.18 -35.53
N SER A 185 38.76 41.92 -35.18
CA SER A 185 38.90 40.64 -35.94
C SER A 185 39.42 39.59 -34.92
N ASP A 186 39.31 38.27 -35.01
CA ASP A 186 38.70 37.33 -35.94
C ASP A 186 38.79 35.89 -35.37
N THR A 187 37.87 35.03 -35.84
CA THR A 187 38.00 33.59 -36.19
C THR A 187 38.36 32.47 -35.16
N LEU A 188 37.60 31.36 -35.31
CA LEU A 188 37.71 29.99 -34.76
C LEU A 188 38.78 29.12 -35.51
N PRO A 189 38.72 27.76 -35.52
CA PRO A 189 39.37 26.76 -34.64
C PRO A 189 40.26 25.77 -35.45
N ILE A 190 40.88 24.73 -34.86
CA ILE A 190 41.41 23.50 -35.55
C ILE A 190 41.83 22.47 -34.47
N ILE A 191 41.15 21.32 -34.32
CA ILE A 191 41.42 19.95 -34.85
C ILE A 191 42.66 19.25 -34.25
N SER A 192 42.46 18.03 -33.70
CA SER A 192 43.13 16.75 -34.02
C SER A 192 42.89 15.75 -32.86
N GLN A 193 42.00 14.75 -32.93
CA GLN A 193 42.15 13.40 -33.50
C GLN A 193 43.55 12.75 -33.39
N ASN A 194 43.64 11.69 -32.56
CA ASN A 194 44.25 10.40 -32.90
C ASN A 194 43.81 9.34 -31.85
N THR A 195 43.15 8.22 -32.21
CA THR A 195 43.64 6.99 -32.89
C THR A 195 44.40 6.12 -31.87
N GLU A 196 43.81 5.09 -31.25
CA GLU A 196 43.48 3.72 -31.75
C GLU A 196 44.48 2.71 -31.12
N LYS A 197 43.99 1.66 -30.46
CA LYS A 197 44.19 0.23 -30.83
C LYS A 197 44.10 -0.77 -29.67
N LYS A 198 43.18 -1.71 -29.90
CA LYS A 198 43.25 -3.19 -29.85
C LYS A 198 43.43 -3.90 -28.50
N GLU A 199 42.46 -4.75 -28.10
CA GLU A 199 42.16 -6.15 -28.56
C GLU A 199 43.13 -7.12 -27.85
N VAL A 200 42.73 -8.15 -27.10
CA VAL A 200 42.16 -9.46 -27.50
C VAL A 200 41.94 -10.21 -26.15
N GLU A 201 40.72 -10.62 -25.79
CA GLU A 201 40.15 -11.99 -25.89
C GLU A 201 40.81 -13.06 -24.98
N SER A 202 40.01 -13.68 -24.09
CA SER A 202 39.63 -15.10 -24.17
C SER A 202 39.14 -15.63 -22.80
N THR A 203 37.90 -16.12 -22.81
CA THR A 203 37.21 -16.97 -21.82
C THR A 203 37.63 -18.45 -22.00
N PRO A 204 36.95 -19.52 -21.48
CA PRO A 204 36.04 -19.75 -20.33
C PRO A 204 36.36 -21.07 -19.53
N VAL A 205 35.40 -21.51 -18.68
CA VAL A 205 34.93 -22.90 -18.37
C VAL A 205 35.32 -23.48 -16.98
N VAL A 206 34.40 -23.50 -15.99
CA VAL A 206 33.47 -24.57 -15.49
C VAL A 206 34.12 -25.61 -14.56
N GLU A 207 33.56 -25.87 -13.37
CA GLU A 207 32.97 -27.18 -12.96
C GLU A 207 32.38 -27.19 -11.53
N GLN A 208 31.27 -27.93 -11.40
CA GLN A 208 30.58 -28.42 -10.19
C GLN A 208 31.00 -29.90 -10.03
N PRO A 209 30.97 -30.56 -8.84
CA PRO A 209 29.82 -31.46 -8.56
C PRO A 209 29.55 -31.86 -7.07
N ASN A 210 28.35 -32.44 -6.91
CA ASN A 210 27.91 -33.55 -6.02
C ASN A 210 27.58 -33.37 -4.50
N ALA A 211 26.26 -33.46 -4.24
CA ALA A 211 25.51 -34.49 -3.51
C ALA A 211 26.14 -35.29 -2.34
N LEU A 212 25.41 -35.30 -1.21
CA LEU A 212 25.31 -36.40 -0.24
C LEU A 212 24.05 -36.24 0.65
N GLU A 213 23.11 -37.19 0.58
CA GLU A 213 22.14 -37.48 1.65
C GLU A 213 22.85 -38.25 2.80
N PRO A 214 22.32 -38.30 4.05
CA PRO A 214 21.43 -39.44 4.37
C PRO A 214 20.40 -39.26 5.53
N LYS A 215 19.42 -40.17 5.51
CA LYS A 215 18.81 -40.91 6.63
C LYS A 215 17.49 -40.39 7.25
N THR A 216 16.42 -41.03 6.79
CA THR A 216 15.08 -41.10 7.37
C THR A 216 15.05 -42.08 8.56
N GLU A 217 14.52 -41.63 9.70
CA GLU A 217 13.94 -42.47 10.76
C GLU A 217 12.44 -42.14 10.87
N PRO A 218 11.59 -43.10 11.29
CA PRO A 218 10.17 -43.14 10.92
C PRO A 218 9.35 -42.11 11.70
N VAL A 219 8.78 -41.15 10.97
CA VAL A 219 7.74 -40.25 11.47
C VAL A 219 6.48 -41.08 11.72
N THR A 220 6.13 -41.26 12.99
CA THR A 220 4.79 -41.66 13.42
C THR A 220 3.75 -40.80 12.72
N GLU A 221 2.86 -41.46 11.98
CA GLU A 221 1.80 -40.88 11.17
C GLU A 221 0.97 -39.87 11.97
N VAL A 222 1.24 -38.57 11.75
CA VAL A 222 0.48 -37.47 12.35
C VAL A 222 -0.89 -37.48 11.69
N LYS A 223 -1.92 -37.94 12.42
CA LYS A 223 -3.30 -37.83 11.95
C LYS A 223 -3.65 -36.34 11.75
N ASN A 224 -4.03 -35.99 10.52
CA ASN A 224 -4.36 -34.63 10.06
C ASN A 224 -5.79 -34.18 10.43
N CYS A 225 -6.42 -34.77 11.44
CA CYS A 225 -7.78 -34.43 11.87
C CYS A 225 -7.96 -34.60 13.38
N ILE A 226 -8.94 -33.91 13.97
CA ILE A 226 -9.29 -33.97 15.40
C ILE A 226 -10.60 -34.74 15.59
N THR A 227 -10.67 -35.59 16.60
CA THR A 227 -11.88 -36.39 16.86
C THR A 227 -13.00 -35.55 17.50
N LYS A 228 -14.26 -35.95 17.35
CA LYS A 228 -15.40 -35.27 17.99
C LYS A 228 -15.35 -35.33 19.53
N GLU A 229 -14.67 -36.34 20.08
CA GLU A 229 -14.46 -36.49 21.52
C GLU A 229 -13.44 -35.48 22.07
N GLU A 230 -12.38 -35.19 21.31
CA GLU A 230 -11.40 -34.14 21.63
C GLU A 230 -12.02 -32.73 21.58
N LEU A 231 -13.03 -32.52 20.74
CA LEU A 231 -13.76 -31.24 20.63
C LEU A 231 -14.73 -30.98 21.78
N THR A 232 -15.30 -32.02 22.38
CA THR A 232 -16.35 -31.91 23.42
C THR A 232 -15.77 -31.87 24.83
N ASN A 233 -14.50 -32.24 25.02
CA ASN A 233 -13.84 -32.20 26.32
C ASN A 233 -13.23 -30.81 26.58
N ASN A 234 -14.06 -29.86 27.02
CA ASN A 234 -13.68 -28.44 27.22
C ASN A 234 -12.55 -28.23 28.27
N LYS A 235 -12.22 -29.24 29.07
CA LYS A 235 -11.09 -29.18 30.03
C LYS A 235 -9.71 -29.41 29.40
N SER A 236 -9.63 -30.04 28.22
CA SER A 236 -8.36 -30.32 27.53
C SER A 236 -8.14 -29.47 26.27
N ALA A 237 -9.10 -28.61 25.92
CA ALA A 237 -9.00 -27.76 24.74
C ALA A 237 -7.95 -26.67 24.93
N SER A 238 -7.01 -26.61 23.98
CA SER A 238 -5.94 -25.61 23.90
C SER A 238 -6.46 -24.19 24.10
N LYS A 239 -5.64 -23.32 24.68
CA LYS A 239 -5.91 -21.88 24.76
C LYS A 239 -4.91 -21.08 23.97
N MET A 240 -5.36 -19.91 23.51
CA MET A 240 -4.53 -19.03 22.70
C MET A 240 -4.50 -17.61 23.26
N VAL A 241 -3.33 -16.99 23.26
CA VAL A 241 -3.18 -15.55 23.48
C VAL A 241 -2.61 -14.90 22.21
N MET A 242 -3.32 -13.91 21.68
CA MET A 242 -2.81 -13.05 20.60
C MET A 242 -2.15 -11.82 21.21
N ILE A 243 -0.85 -11.66 21.03
CA ILE A 243 -0.13 -10.42 21.35
C ILE A 243 -0.14 -9.55 20.09
N PHE A 244 -0.74 -8.37 20.20
CA PHE A 244 -0.96 -7.47 19.09
C PHE A 244 -0.28 -6.12 19.33
N ASP A 245 0.63 -5.77 18.44
CA ASP A 245 1.32 -4.49 18.46
C ASP A 245 0.40 -3.34 18.04
N ASN A 246 0.25 -2.35 18.91
CA ASN A 246 -0.53 -1.13 18.69
C ASN A 246 0.35 0.10 18.94
N SER A 247 1.65 -0.03 18.69
CA SER A 247 2.60 1.07 18.76
C SER A 247 2.52 1.99 17.53
N ALA A 248 3.11 3.19 17.62
CA ALA A 248 3.08 4.18 16.55
C ALA A 248 3.78 3.72 15.26
N SER A 249 4.79 2.84 15.34
CA SER A 249 5.44 2.27 14.15
C SER A 249 4.48 1.43 13.30
N MET A 250 3.41 0.89 13.90
CA MET A 250 2.37 0.17 13.16
C MET A 250 1.56 1.10 12.22
N THR A 251 1.68 2.42 12.34
CA THR A 251 1.09 3.36 11.37
C THR A 251 1.87 3.46 10.05
N LEU A 252 3.10 2.93 9.99
CA LEU A 252 3.95 2.99 8.81
C LEU A 252 3.35 2.18 7.65
N THR A 253 3.44 2.73 6.46
CA THR A 253 2.94 2.12 5.23
C THR A 253 3.75 0.87 4.84
N LEU A 254 3.07 -0.11 4.26
CA LEU A 254 3.70 -1.28 3.63
C LEU A 254 4.05 -1.04 2.16
N MET A 255 3.82 0.17 1.65
CA MET A 255 4.05 0.54 0.24
C MET A 255 5.41 1.19 -0.02
N GLU A 256 6.27 1.29 1.00
CA GLU A 256 7.58 1.92 0.92
C GLU A 256 8.66 0.90 1.29
N SER A 257 9.84 1.05 0.70
CA SER A 257 10.98 0.20 1.04
C SER A 257 11.45 0.46 2.47
N GLN A 258 12.09 -0.53 3.10
CA GLN A 258 12.66 -0.37 4.44
C GLN A 258 13.65 0.80 4.52
N ALA A 259 14.42 1.04 3.46
CA ALA A 259 15.33 2.19 3.39
C ALA A 259 14.59 3.55 3.39
N SER A 260 13.44 3.63 2.71
CA SER A 260 12.57 4.83 2.71
C SER A 260 12.00 5.08 4.11
N ILE A 261 11.58 4.01 4.79
CA ILE A 261 11.09 4.04 6.18
C ILE A 261 12.19 4.46 7.14
N ASP A 262 13.39 3.89 7.05
CA ASP A 262 14.52 4.24 7.92
C ASP A 262 14.94 5.70 7.74
N LYS A 263 14.87 6.21 6.51
CA LYS A 263 15.11 7.63 6.22
C LYS A 263 14.04 8.50 6.89
N TYR A 264 12.77 8.13 6.79
CA TYR A 264 11.67 8.85 7.44
C TYR A 264 11.84 8.89 8.97
N LEU A 265 12.13 7.75 9.60
CA LEU A 265 12.32 7.65 11.05
C LEU A 265 13.51 8.47 11.57
N LYS A 266 14.49 8.78 10.71
CA LYS A 266 15.66 9.61 11.04
C LYS A 266 15.54 11.05 10.55
N SER A 267 14.43 11.42 9.93
CA SER A 267 14.25 12.74 9.34
C SER A 267 14.09 13.80 10.42
N ASP A 268 14.77 14.93 10.23
CA ASP A 268 14.62 16.10 11.09
C ASP A 268 13.42 16.93 10.62
N PHE A 269 12.25 16.67 11.20
CA PHE A 269 11.02 17.38 10.86
C PHE A 269 11.08 18.88 11.15
N TYR A 270 11.96 19.33 12.06
CA TYR A 270 12.15 20.76 12.34
C TYR A 270 12.82 21.53 11.19
N SER A 271 13.49 20.81 10.28
CA SER A 271 14.12 21.38 9.09
C SER A 271 13.15 21.56 7.91
N MET A 272 11.92 21.05 8.02
CA MET A 272 10.91 21.06 6.96
C MET A 272 9.87 22.16 7.22
N THR A 273 9.23 22.65 6.15
CA THR A 273 8.00 23.42 6.31
C THR A 273 6.86 22.50 6.77
N GLU A 274 5.85 23.06 7.45
CA GLU A 274 4.67 22.31 7.91
C GLU A 274 4.02 21.49 6.79
N LYS A 275 3.86 22.10 5.61
CA LYS A 275 3.27 21.43 4.43
C LYS A 275 4.11 20.26 3.93
N GLU A 276 5.43 20.35 3.99
CA GLU A 276 6.34 19.27 3.61
C GLU A 276 6.31 18.13 4.61
N ALA A 277 6.33 18.45 5.92
CA ALA A 277 6.22 17.48 7.00
C ALA A 277 4.90 16.70 6.89
N GLU A 278 3.77 17.39 6.73
CA GLU A 278 2.45 16.76 6.56
C GLU A 278 2.36 15.90 5.30
N ALA A 279 2.98 16.33 4.19
CA ALA A 279 3.00 15.54 2.96
C ALA A 279 3.86 14.28 3.14
N TYR A 280 4.99 14.39 3.86
CA TYR A 280 5.86 13.25 4.12
C TYR A 280 5.22 12.26 5.09
N GLU A 281 4.61 12.73 6.18
CA GLU A 281 3.87 11.90 7.12
C GLU A 281 2.70 11.19 6.45
N ARG A 282 1.86 11.91 5.68
CA ARG A 282 0.77 11.29 4.90
C ARG A 282 1.28 10.23 3.93
N LYS A 283 2.41 10.48 3.27
CA LYS A 283 3.03 9.48 2.40
C LYS A 283 3.43 8.26 3.21
N MET A 284 4.14 8.43 4.33
CA MET A 284 4.73 7.32 5.08
C MET A 284 3.75 6.57 5.99
N THR A 285 2.55 7.09 6.22
CA THR A 285 1.50 6.46 7.05
C THR A 285 0.27 5.98 6.25
N ARG A 286 0.30 6.13 4.93
CA ARG A 286 -0.81 5.76 4.03
C ARG A 286 -1.14 4.26 4.07
N LEU A 287 -2.40 3.95 3.77
CA LEU A 287 -2.88 2.59 3.63
C LEU A 287 -2.36 1.89 2.35
N PRO A 288 -2.17 0.57 2.37
CA PRO A 288 -2.20 -0.27 3.56
C PRO A 288 -0.98 -0.01 4.45
N ASN A 289 -1.23 0.19 5.74
CA ASN A 289 -0.18 0.29 6.77
C ASN A 289 -0.14 -0.97 7.64
N ARG A 290 0.96 -1.15 8.37
CA ARG A 290 1.23 -2.34 9.19
C ARG A 290 0.06 -2.70 10.10
N LEU A 291 -0.55 -1.71 10.75
CA LEU A 291 -1.71 -1.86 11.63
C LEU A 291 -2.94 -2.36 10.87
N SER A 292 -3.30 -1.69 9.77
CA SER A 292 -4.50 -2.03 8.98
C SER A 292 -4.43 -3.46 8.46
N SER A 293 -3.27 -3.87 7.94
CA SER A 293 -3.05 -5.21 7.42
C SER A 293 -3.01 -6.24 8.56
N SER A 294 -2.34 -5.94 9.68
CA SER A 294 -2.32 -6.83 10.85
C SER A 294 -3.71 -7.09 11.41
N LYS A 295 -4.57 -6.06 11.46
CA LYS A 295 -5.97 -6.21 11.87
C LYS A 295 -6.73 -7.11 10.93
N GLU A 296 -6.69 -6.85 9.61
CA GLU A 296 -7.38 -7.67 8.60
C GLU A 296 -7.05 -9.14 8.81
N VAL A 297 -5.77 -9.44 8.95
CA VAL A 297 -5.30 -10.80 9.05
C VAL A 297 -5.61 -11.44 10.42
N ALA A 298 -5.55 -10.68 11.53
CA ALA A 298 -5.99 -11.15 12.85
C ALA A 298 -7.47 -11.52 12.85
N LEU A 299 -8.32 -10.71 12.21
CA LEU A 299 -9.75 -10.97 12.10
C LEU A 299 -10.03 -12.26 11.33
N THR A 300 -9.37 -12.47 10.18
CA THR A 300 -9.52 -13.70 9.39
C THR A 300 -8.97 -14.93 10.13
N SER A 301 -7.92 -14.76 10.91
CA SER A 301 -7.31 -15.83 11.72
C SER A 301 -8.25 -16.32 12.81
N ILE A 302 -8.92 -15.40 13.52
CA ILE A 302 -9.90 -15.72 14.57
C ILE A 302 -11.05 -16.58 14.03
N ASP A 303 -11.46 -16.36 12.78
CA ASP A 303 -12.54 -17.12 12.15
C ASP A 303 -12.12 -18.57 11.80
N LYS A 304 -10.82 -18.84 11.65
CA LYS A 304 -10.27 -20.17 11.30
C LYS A 304 -9.94 -21.04 12.50
N ILE A 305 -9.81 -20.47 13.69
CA ILE A 305 -9.48 -21.20 14.92
C ILE A 305 -10.69 -22.06 15.33
N GLN A 306 -10.46 -23.28 15.82
CA GLN A 306 -11.54 -24.18 16.28
C GLN A 306 -12.37 -23.57 17.42
N GLN A 307 -13.66 -23.89 17.46
CA GLN A 307 -14.62 -23.23 18.35
C GLN A 307 -14.35 -23.49 19.85
N ASN A 308 -13.78 -24.65 20.20
CA ASN A 308 -13.44 -24.98 21.59
C ASN A 308 -12.21 -24.24 22.12
N ILE A 309 -11.54 -23.41 21.31
CA ILE A 309 -10.34 -22.67 21.69
C ILE A 309 -10.72 -21.24 22.04
N ASP A 310 -10.54 -20.94 23.33
CA ASP A 310 -10.65 -19.60 23.88
C ASP A 310 -9.45 -18.76 23.46
N ILE A 311 -9.71 -17.49 23.11
CA ILE A 311 -8.69 -16.55 22.66
C ILE A 311 -8.65 -15.35 23.61
N SER A 312 -7.49 -14.98 24.12
CA SER A 312 -7.30 -13.70 24.80
C SER A 312 -6.44 -12.75 23.96
N LEU A 313 -6.60 -11.44 24.17
CA LEU A 313 -5.83 -10.39 23.51
C LEU A 313 -4.88 -9.72 24.52
N VAL A 314 -3.64 -9.55 24.10
CA VAL A 314 -2.64 -8.73 24.78
C VAL A 314 -2.23 -7.62 23.83
N THR A 315 -2.46 -6.36 24.21
CA THR A 315 -2.15 -5.20 23.38
C THR A 315 -0.89 -4.49 23.87
N LEU A 316 0.04 -4.23 22.94
CA LEU A 316 1.25 -3.44 23.17
C LEU A 316 0.96 -1.99 22.77
N THR A 317 0.77 -1.11 23.75
CA THR A 317 0.33 0.28 23.47
C THR A 317 1.29 1.32 24.06
N SER A 318 1.72 1.13 25.30
CA SER A 318 2.58 2.06 26.03
C SER A 318 3.34 1.35 27.16
N CYS A 319 4.45 1.95 27.59
CA CYS A 319 5.20 1.46 28.74
C CYS A 319 4.45 1.75 30.07
N PRO A 320 4.73 0.99 31.16
CA PRO A 320 5.74 -0.07 31.27
C PRO A 320 5.25 -1.47 30.88
N ALA A 321 3.94 -1.67 30.68
CA ALA A 321 3.35 -2.99 30.60
C ALA A 321 2.26 -3.10 29.54
N ALA A 322 2.16 -4.27 28.92
CA ALA A 322 1.08 -4.60 27.99
C ALA A 322 -0.28 -4.71 28.70
N GLN A 323 -1.36 -4.52 27.95
CA GLN A 323 -2.74 -4.63 28.46
C GLN A 323 -3.34 -5.97 28.06
N THR A 324 -3.88 -6.72 29.03
CA THR A 324 -4.49 -8.03 28.81
C THR A 324 -6.01 -7.95 28.80
N THR A 325 -6.66 -8.95 28.20
CA THR A 325 -8.10 -9.19 28.35
C THR A 325 -8.37 -10.51 29.03
N SER A 326 -9.60 -10.71 29.50
CA SER A 326 -10.11 -12.06 29.75
C SER A 326 -10.13 -12.86 28.43
N PHE A 327 -10.18 -14.18 28.57
CA PHE A 327 -10.41 -15.07 27.44
C PHE A 327 -11.80 -14.87 26.86
N TYR A 328 -11.88 -14.82 25.53
CA TYR A 328 -13.09 -14.79 24.75
C TYR A 328 -13.40 -16.21 24.25
N PRO A 329 -14.50 -16.83 24.71
CA PRO A 329 -14.99 -18.07 24.12
C PRO A 329 -15.55 -17.82 22.72
N TYR A 330 -15.94 -18.89 22.02
CA TYR A 330 -16.40 -18.82 20.64
C TYR A 330 -17.54 -17.81 20.42
N GLU A 331 -18.55 -17.82 21.31
CA GLU A 331 -19.70 -16.92 21.27
C GLU A 331 -19.33 -15.43 21.38
N ASP A 332 -18.16 -15.14 21.96
CA ASP A 332 -17.67 -13.80 22.19
C ASP A 332 -16.58 -13.36 21.20
N ARG A 333 -16.29 -14.15 20.17
CA ARG A 333 -15.29 -13.81 19.14
C ARG A 333 -15.59 -12.51 18.41
N GLU A 334 -16.86 -12.17 18.20
CA GLU A 334 -17.22 -10.89 17.60
C GLU A 334 -16.88 -9.69 18.50
N LYS A 335 -16.90 -9.87 19.83
CA LYS A 335 -16.41 -8.84 20.78
C LYS A 335 -14.90 -8.68 20.68
N LEU A 336 -14.15 -9.78 20.60
CA LEU A 336 -12.70 -9.77 20.38
C LEU A 336 -12.36 -9.06 19.06
N LYS A 337 -12.99 -9.47 17.96
CA LYS A 337 -12.81 -8.87 16.62
C LYS A 337 -13.13 -7.37 16.65
N SER A 338 -14.21 -6.97 17.31
CA SER A 338 -14.55 -5.56 17.47
C SER A 338 -13.51 -4.78 18.28
N LYS A 339 -12.89 -5.41 19.30
CA LYS A 339 -11.80 -4.80 20.06
C LYS A 339 -10.55 -4.59 19.19
N ILE A 340 -10.17 -5.59 18.39
CA ILE A 340 -9.05 -5.49 17.44
C ILE A 340 -9.29 -4.40 16.39
N LYS A 341 -10.51 -4.33 15.81
CA LYS A 341 -10.88 -3.28 14.83
C LYS A 341 -10.64 -1.86 15.37
N ARG A 342 -10.94 -1.65 16.65
CA ARG A 342 -10.82 -0.34 17.33
C ARG A 342 -9.41 0.01 17.81
N LEU A 343 -8.44 -0.88 17.70
CA LEU A 343 -7.06 -0.58 18.10
C LEU A 343 -6.54 0.64 17.32
N GLN A 344 -6.05 1.64 18.00
CA GLN A 344 -5.41 2.81 17.42
C GLN A 344 -4.19 3.12 18.29
N PRO A 345 -3.01 3.33 17.70
CA PRO A 345 -1.84 3.75 18.44
C PRO A 345 -2.10 5.06 19.17
N LEU A 346 -1.44 5.24 20.32
CA LEU A 346 -1.49 6.52 21.01
C LEU A 346 -0.70 7.56 20.21
N GLU A 347 -1.19 8.78 20.16
CA GLU A 347 -0.45 9.91 19.59
C GLU A 347 0.81 10.22 20.43
N TYR A 348 0.70 10.11 21.75
CA TYR A 348 1.78 10.39 22.71
C TYR A 348 2.09 9.16 23.56
N ASN A 349 3.37 8.95 23.88
CA ASN A 349 3.87 7.85 24.72
C ASN A 349 3.54 6.44 24.19
N SER A 350 3.33 6.31 22.87
CA SER A 350 3.17 5.01 22.23
C SER A 350 4.47 4.21 22.31
N ALA A 351 4.37 2.93 22.68
CA ALA A 351 5.51 2.07 22.87
C ALA A 351 5.14 0.58 22.73
N THR A 352 6.17 -0.26 22.66
CA THR A 352 6.07 -1.70 22.44
C THR A 352 6.61 -2.47 23.66
N PRO A 353 5.82 -2.65 24.74
CA PRO A 353 6.22 -3.40 25.94
C PRO A 353 6.20 -4.93 25.70
N LEU A 354 6.92 -5.41 24.69
CA LEU A 354 6.85 -6.79 24.21
C LEU A 354 7.29 -7.82 25.26
N TYR A 355 8.35 -7.57 26.01
CA TYR A 355 8.80 -8.40 27.13
C TYR A 355 7.69 -8.58 28.16
N SER A 356 7.02 -7.48 28.52
CA SER A 356 5.86 -7.56 29.42
C SER A 356 4.71 -8.30 28.77
N GLY A 357 4.45 -8.11 27.48
CA GLY A 357 3.39 -8.79 26.75
C GLY A 357 3.57 -10.31 26.77
N VAL A 358 4.75 -10.79 26.40
CA VAL A 358 5.11 -12.22 26.41
C VAL A 358 5.01 -12.79 27.82
N LYS A 359 5.55 -12.09 28.83
CA LYS A 359 5.50 -12.53 30.23
C LYS A 359 4.08 -12.59 30.80
N GLN A 360 3.21 -11.65 30.41
CA GLN A 360 1.81 -11.67 30.86
C GLN A 360 1.02 -12.78 30.15
N ALA A 361 1.22 -12.93 28.83
CA ALA A 361 0.58 -13.97 28.03
C ALA A 361 0.93 -15.38 28.53
N SER A 362 2.20 -15.64 28.86
CA SER A 362 2.64 -16.95 29.34
C SER A 362 1.96 -17.34 30.66
N LYS A 363 1.79 -16.38 31.58
CA LYS A 363 1.08 -16.56 32.86
C LYS A 363 -0.42 -16.82 32.72
N MET A 364 -1.02 -16.44 31.60
CA MET A 364 -2.44 -16.69 31.32
C MET A 364 -2.70 -18.10 30.79
N LEU A 365 -1.63 -18.79 30.39
CA LEU A 365 -1.65 -20.11 29.76
C LEU A 365 -1.09 -21.16 30.71
N ASP A 366 -1.48 -22.41 30.50
CA ASP A 366 -0.96 -23.55 31.25
C ASP A 366 0.39 -23.95 30.67
N GLY A 367 0.42 -24.39 29.41
CA GLY A 367 1.65 -24.73 28.69
C GLY A 367 2.47 -25.89 29.29
N ILE A 368 1.94 -26.62 30.28
CA ILE A 368 2.62 -27.72 30.98
C ILE A 368 1.88 -29.03 30.74
N ASN A 369 0.60 -29.04 31.06
CA ASN A 369 -0.31 -30.19 30.91
C ASN A 369 -1.19 -30.05 29.66
N ARG A 370 -1.19 -28.87 29.03
CA ARG A 370 -1.97 -28.53 27.84
C ARG A 370 -1.11 -27.84 26.78
N ASP A 371 -1.34 -28.19 25.52
CA ASP A 371 -0.73 -27.47 24.40
C ASP A 371 -1.41 -26.12 24.25
N ASP A 372 -0.68 -25.05 24.56
CA ASP A 372 -1.17 -23.68 24.50
C ASP A 372 -0.31 -22.87 23.51
N TYR A 373 -0.90 -21.79 23.01
CA TYR A 373 -0.30 -21.04 21.90
C TYR A 373 -0.28 -19.54 22.18
N ILE A 374 0.83 -18.90 21.85
CA ILE A 374 0.92 -17.45 21.72
C ILE A 374 1.15 -17.12 20.25
N LEU A 375 0.40 -16.16 19.72
CA LEU A 375 0.68 -15.56 18.42
C LEU A 375 1.06 -14.10 18.61
N ILE A 376 2.30 -13.75 18.27
CA ILE A 376 2.80 -12.38 18.31
C ILE A 376 2.66 -11.76 16.93
N ILE A 377 2.07 -10.58 16.85
CA ILE A 377 1.95 -9.77 15.63
C ILE A 377 2.58 -8.43 15.95
N SER A 378 3.80 -8.20 15.49
CA SER A 378 4.58 -7.00 15.80
C SER A 378 5.55 -6.64 14.68
N ASP A 379 5.92 -5.37 14.62
CA ASP A 379 6.85 -4.82 13.63
C ASP A 379 8.22 -4.44 14.23
N GLY A 380 8.48 -4.78 15.50
CA GLY A 380 9.66 -4.26 16.18
C GLY A 380 10.10 -4.95 17.48
N GLU A 381 11.09 -4.29 18.11
CA GLU A 381 11.73 -4.70 19.37
C GLU A 381 11.04 -4.08 20.58
N ASP A 382 11.29 -4.64 21.77
CA ASP A 382 10.88 -4.00 23.02
C ASP A 382 11.64 -2.68 23.22
N ASN A 383 10.89 -1.59 23.46
CA ASN A 383 11.46 -0.27 23.75
C ASN A 383 11.07 0.25 25.15
N CYS A 384 10.57 -0.62 26.03
CA CYS A 384 10.16 -0.30 27.39
C CYS A 384 11.12 -0.85 28.46
N THR A 385 11.94 -1.85 28.13
CA THR A 385 12.90 -2.43 29.06
C THR A 385 14.23 -2.79 28.40
N LYS A 386 15.28 -2.92 29.21
CA LYS A 386 16.58 -3.49 28.81
C LYS A 386 16.65 -5.00 29.03
N SER A 387 15.61 -5.60 29.60
CA SER A 387 15.54 -7.04 29.85
C SER A 387 15.54 -7.82 28.54
N ASN A 388 16.28 -8.92 28.50
CA ASN A 388 16.44 -9.73 27.29
C ASN A 388 15.25 -10.68 27.11
N ILE A 389 14.46 -10.47 26.05
CA ILE A 389 13.28 -11.29 25.76
C ILE A 389 13.61 -12.75 25.39
N CYS A 390 14.78 -13.02 24.81
CA CYS A 390 15.21 -14.39 24.53
C CYS A 390 15.51 -15.17 25.82
N THR A 391 16.02 -14.49 26.85
CA THR A 391 16.22 -15.11 28.17
C THR A 391 14.87 -15.49 28.78
N LEU A 392 13.89 -14.59 28.73
CA LEU A 392 12.50 -14.88 29.13
C LEU A 392 11.91 -16.05 28.32
N ALA A 393 12.15 -16.11 27.02
CA ALA A 393 11.65 -17.21 26.19
C ALA A 393 12.24 -18.57 26.56
N ASN A 394 13.53 -18.63 26.91
CA ASN A 394 14.17 -19.85 27.41
C ASN A 394 13.62 -20.28 28.78
N GLU A 395 13.36 -19.32 29.67
CA GLU A 395 12.68 -19.59 30.96
C GLU A 395 11.29 -20.17 30.71
N ILE A 396 10.48 -19.54 29.84
CA ILE A 396 9.15 -20.02 29.47
C ILE A 396 9.22 -21.43 28.86
N ALA A 397 10.16 -21.70 27.96
CA ALA A 397 10.31 -23.04 27.35
C ALA A 397 10.64 -24.13 28.38
N THR A 398 11.34 -23.76 29.46
CA THR A 398 11.69 -24.68 30.56
C THR A 398 10.50 -24.89 31.50
N GLU A 399 9.80 -23.80 31.88
CA GLU A 399 8.68 -23.84 32.81
C GLU A 399 7.38 -24.36 32.17
N GLN A 400 7.18 -24.12 30.87
CA GLN A 400 5.98 -24.41 30.10
C GLN A 400 6.36 -25.08 28.75
N PRO A 401 6.87 -26.33 28.76
CA PRO A 401 7.44 -26.99 27.58
C PRO A 401 6.43 -27.29 26.45
N ARG A 402 5.13 -27.17 26.71
CA ARG A 402 4.04 -27.34 25.74
C ARG A 402 3.46 -26.01 25.25
N LEU A 403 3.98 -24.88 25.72
CA LEU A 403 3.62 -23.55 25.22
C LEU A 403 4.46 -23.22 23.98
N LYS A 404 3.80 -23.02 22.84
CA LYS A 404 4.45 -22.62 21.58
C LYS A 404 4.18 -21.15 21.27
N ILE A 405 5.21 -20.41 20.89
CA ILE A 405 5.09 -19.00 20.51
C ILE A 405 5.39 -18.85 19.02
N ASN A 406 4.38 -18.51 18.23
CA ASN A 406 4.53 -18.16 16.82
C ASN A 406 4.57 -16.64 16.65
N ILE A 407 5.31 -16.18 15.64
CA ILE A 407 5.55 -14.75 15.41
C ILE A 407 5.25 -14.40 13.96
N VAL A 408 4.47 -13.35 13.77
CA VAL A 408 4.28 -12.69 12.48
C VAL A 408 5.09 -11.39 12.53
N ASP A 409 6.25 -11.41 11.87
CA ASP A 409 7.15 -10.26 11.75
C ASP A 409 6.77 -9.43 10.53
N ILE A 410 6.16 -8.27 10.79
CA ILE A 410 5.62 -7.38 9.75
C ILE A 410 6.72 -6.51 9.12
N ALA A 411 7.79 -6.22 9.86
CA ALA A 411 8.90 -5.44 9.33
C ALA A 411 9.98 -6.31 8.67
N GLY A 412 9.95 -7.63 8.92
CA GLY A 412 10.94 -8.58 8.44
C GLY A 412 12.34 -8.31 8.96
N GLN A 413 12.44 -7.80 10.19
CA GLN A 413 13.69 -7.42 10.82
C GLN A 413 14.32 -8.55 11.67
N HIS A 414 13.61 -9.68 11.84
CA HIS A 414 14.09 -10.88 12.53
C HIS A 414 14.50 -10.68 13.99
N LYS A 415 13.96 -9.65 14.62
CA LYS A 415 14.43 -9.15 15.91
C LYS A 415 14.10 -10.06 17.09
N ILE A 416 13.03 -10.84 16.97
CA ILE A 416 12.49 -11.67 18.06
C ILE A 416 12.40 -13.14 17.71
N ASP A 417 13.12 -13.58 16.66
CA ASP A 417 13.16 -14.97 16.19
C ASP A 417 13.52 -15.97 17.28
N CYS A 418 14.36 -15.54 18.23
CA CYS A 418 14.76 -16.36 19.37
C CYS A 418 13.55 -16.83 20.20
N VAL A 419 12.49 -16.03 20.29
CA VAL A 419 11.32 -16.34 21.11
C VAL A 419 10.57 -17.55 20.53
N ALA A 420 10.35 -17.54 19.22
CA ALA A 420 9.74 -18.67 18.51
C ALA A 420 10.65 -19.91 18.57
N LYS A 421 11.94 -19.75 18.24
CA LYS A 421 12.91 -20.85 18.24
C LYS A 421 13.02 -21.55 19.60
N SER A 422 13.07 -20.78 20.70
CA SER A 422 13.22 -21.33 22.06
C SER A 422 12.01 -22.12 22.51
N THR A 423 10.81 -21.75 22.05
CA THR A 423 9.53 -22.39 22.43
C THR A 423 9.02 -23.40 21.41
N GLY A 424 9.83 -23.72 20.39
CA GLY A 424 9.45 -24.65 19.33
C GLY A 424 8.31 -24.16 18.43
N GLY A 425 8.15 -22.84 18.33
CA GLY A 425 7.25 -22.17 17.38
C GLY A 425 7.96 -21.69 16.12
N ASN A 426 7.22 -20.99 15.26
CA ASN A 426 7.66 -20.55 13.94
C ASN A 426 7.64 -19.03 13.78
N VAL A 427 8.48 -18.52 12.88
CA VAL A 427 8.51 -17.11 12.47
C VAL A 427 7.99 -17.01 11.04
N TYR A 428 7.06 -16.10 10.84
CA TYR A 428 6.41 -15.83 9.56
C TYR A 428 6.68 -14.38 9.18
N ILE A 429 7.42 -14.18 8.09
CA ILE A 429 7.83 -12.86 7.62
C ILE A 429 6.78 -12.33 6.67
N ALA A 430 6.32 -11.11 6.89
CA ALA A 430 5.25 -10.51 6.11
C ALA A 430 5.62 -9.10 5.63
N GLN A 431 6.51 -9.03 4.63
CA GLN A 431 7.05 -7.76 4.12
C GLN A 431 6.14 -7.06 3.14
N ASN A 432 5.09 -7.72 2.64
CA ASN A 432 4.05 -7.11 1.83
C ASN A 432 2.64 -7.60 2.21
N PRO A 433 1.58 -6.87 1.82
CA PRO A 433 0.21 -7.21 2.21
C PRO A 433 -0.24 -8.62 1.77
N THR A 434 0.23 -9.11 0.63
CA THR A 434 -0.11 -10.45 0.12
C THR A 434 0.57 -11.54 0.95
N GLU A 435 1.84 -11.33 1.30
CA GLU A 435 2.58 -12.21 2.20
C GLU A 435 1.97 -12.24 3.58
N LEU A 436 1.57 -11.11 4.17
CA LEU A 436 0.96 -11.07 5.50
C LEU A 436 -0.26 -11.99 5.61
N ILE A 437 -1.12 -11.99 4.60
CA ILE A 437 -2.31 -12.86 4.55
C ILE A 437 -1.91 -14.33 4.51
N ASN A 438 -0.98 -14.70 3.63
CA ASN A 438 -0.53 -16.09 3.48
C ASN A 438 0.18 -16.61 4.73
N GLN A 439 1.11 -15.80 5.24
CA GLN A 439 2.01 -16.13 6.33
C GLN A 439 1.29 -16.31 7.66
N MET A 440 0.26 -15.50 7.91
CA MET A 440 -0.54 -15.67 9.12
C MET A 440 -1.58 -16.80 8.99
N SER A 441 -2.08 -17.08 7.77
CA SER A 441 -2.86 -18.30 7.54
C SER A 441 -2.03 -19.54 7.85
N ASN A 442 -0.74 -19.55 7.48
CA ASN A 442 0.20 -20.61 7.83
C ASN A 442 0.45 -20.64 9.35
N ALA A 443 0.64 -19.48 9.98
CA ALA A 443 0.83 -19.38 11.44
C ALA A 443 -0.28 -20.01 12.27
N VAL A 444 -1.53 -19.89 11.81
CA VAL A 444 -2.69 -20.54 12.45
C VAL A 444 -2.81 -22.01 12.04
N SER A 445 -2.43 -22.36 10.81
CA SER A 445 -2.55 -23.72 10.27
C SER A 445 -1.50 -24.68 10.83
N ASP A 446 -0.31 -24.18 11.13
CA ASP A 446 0.78 -24.95 11.73
C ASP A 446 0.54 -25.22 13.23
N MET A 447 -0.41 -24.52 13.82
CA MET A 447 -0.92 -24.83 15.15
C MET A 447 -1.96 -25.95 15.03
N ASN A 448 -1.99 -26.90 15.97
CA ASN A 448 -3.02 -27.96 16.03
C ASN A 448 -4.42 -27.40 16.39
N ILE A 449 -4.74 -26.17 16.02
CA ILE A 449 -5.93 -25.40 16.40
C ILE A 449 -6.87 -25.14 15.24
N SER A 450 -6.51 -25.54 14.01
CA SER A 450 -7.32 -25.38 12.80
C SER A 450 -7.52 -26.69 12.02
N LYS A 451 -7.21 -27.84 12.62
CA LYS A 451 -7.36 -29.15 11.98
C LYS A 451 -8.83 -29.47 11.68
N PRO A 452 -9.14 -30.11 10.54
CA PRO A 452 -10.49 -30.57 10.23
C PRO A 452 -10.95 -31.66 11.21
N ILE A 453 -12.26 -31.79 11.40
CA ILE A 453 -12.85 -32.85 12.22
C ILE A 453 -12.70 -34.19 11.46
N CYS A 454 -12.20 -35.24 12.13
CA CYS A 454 -12.14 -36.58 11.54
C CYS A 454 -13.57 -37.02 11.14
N LYS A 455 -13.70 -37.56 9.92
CA LYS A 455 -14.97 -38.07 9.41
C LYS A 455 -15.41 -39.33 10.13
#